data_AF-A0A6B3QLW9-F1
#
_entry.id   AF-A0A6B3QLW9-F1
#
_cell.length_a   1.000
_cell.length_b   1.000
_cell.length_c   1.000
_cell.angle_alpha   90.00
_cell.angle_beta   90.00
_cell.angle_gamma   90.00
#
_symmetry.space_group_name_H-M   'P 1'
#
loop_
_entity.id
_entity.type
_entity.pdbx_description
1 polymer ?
#
loop_
_entity_poly.entity_id
_entity_poly.type
_entity_poly.pdbx_seq_one_letter_code
_entity_poly.pdbx_strand_id
1 'polypeptide(L)'
;MLPSFAANGFLPLGRYSLSVGEAEDMLVRAPEFQGSDTRQVLWDGLHNYLEPFFALEDLYADALDGRTLIHRVWLGGSFVSAKTDPGNIDATLLIDVEAERAVRGRPGSKWLTTAFQSRDNMLRKYGVSPVRVGYRPVGHVFRPERFTAEERTYFMERGVWDDWWQRCRLPGQADRSPSHESATPARGYLEVRL
;
A
#
# COMPACT_ATOMS: atom_id res chain seq x y z
N MET A 1 -2.36 16.63 12.37
CA MET A 1 -3.69 16.18 12.84
C MET A 1 -4.05 14.97 12.00
N LEU A 2 -4.37 13.84 12.63
CA LEU A 2 -4.79 12.64 11.91
C LEU A 2 -6.12 12.91 11.19
N PRO A 3 -6.32 12.43 9.96
CA PRO A 3 -7.61 12.56 9.30
C PRO A 3 -8.65 11.70 10.03
N SER A 4 -9.89 12.18 10.10
CA SER A 4 -11.03 11.42 10.63
C SER A 4 -11.89 10.90 9.48
N PHE A 5 -12.60 9.78 9.69
CA PHE A 5 -13.61 9.34 8.73
C PHE A 5 -14.75 10.35 8.65
N ALA A 6 -15.21 10.63 7.43
CA ALA A 6 -16.38 11.45 7.18
C ALA A 6 -17.66 10.65 7.46
N ALA A 7 -18.83 11.32 7.42
CA ALA A 7 -20.12 10.69 7.68
C ALA A 7 -20.45 9.53 6.72
N ASN A 8 -19.84 9.48 5.54
CA ASN A 8 -19.97 8.37 4.59
C ASN A 8 -19.09 7.15 4.94
N GLY A 9 -18.38 7.19 6.06
CA GLY A 9 -17.51 6.11 6.55
C GLY A 9 -16.16 6.02 5.84
N PHE A 10 -15.81 6.96 4.97
CA PHE A 10 -14.52 6.99 4.29
C PHE A 10 -13.69 8.21 4.70
N LEU A 11 -12.40 8.19 4.42
CA LEU A 11 -11.60 9.40 4.55
C LEU A 11 -12.05 10.43 3.52
N PRO A 12 -11.98 11.75 3.85
CA PRO A 12 -12.16 12.79 2.85
C PRO A 12 -11.16 12.61 1.71
N LEU A 13 -11.47 13.15 0.52
CA LEU A 13 -10.63 12.98 -0.67
C LEU A 13 -9.17 13.37 -0.41
N GLY A 14 -8.26 12.57 -0.95
CA GLY A 14 -6.82 12.82 -0.90
C GLY A 14 -5.99 11.65 -0.40
N ARG A 15 -4.68 11.87 -0.42
CA ARG A 15 -3.65 10.94 0.08
C ARG A 15 -3.09 11.49 1.38
N TYR A 16 -3.24 10.75 2.48
CA TYR A 16 -2.79 11.19 3.80
C TYR A 16 -1.51 10.49 4.18
N SER A 17 -0.42 11.25 4.31
CA SER A 17 0.89 10.70 4.69
C SER A 17 0.99 10.57 6.21
N LEU A 18 1.09 9.35 6.71
CA LEU A 18 1.20 9.02 8.14
C LEU A 18 2.42 8.15 8.40
N SER A 19 2.96 8.17 9.60
CA SER A 19 3.88 7.12 10.07
C SER A 19 3.12 5.82 10.33
N VAL A 20 3.84 4.69 10.41
CA VAL A 20 3.25 3.39 10.76
C VAL A 20 2.52 3.45 12.11
N GLY A 21 3.09 4.12 13.12
CA GLY A 21 2.45 4.30 14.43
C GLY A 21 1.18 5.14 14.36
N GLU A 22 1.21 6.26 13.64
CA GLU A 22 0.02 7.09 13.40
C GLU A 22 -1.09 6.33 12.67
N ALA A 23 -0.72 5.47 11.71
CA ALA A 23 -1.67 4.62 11.00
C ALA A 23 -2.26 3.53 11.91
N GLU A 24 -1.47 2.92 12.80
CA GLU A 24 -1.95 1.97 13.80
C GLU A 24 -2.92 2.63 14.80
N ASP A 25 -2.53 3.79 15.32
CA ASP A 25 -3.33 4.55 16.28
C ASP A 25 -4.70 4.88 15.68
N MET A 26 -4.73 5.25 14.40
CA MET A 26 -5.94 5.60 13.67
C MET A 26 -6.78 4.39 13.26
N LEU A 27 -6.16 3.32 12.75
CA LEU A 27 -6.88 2.20 12.12
C LEU A 27 -7.10 1.01 13.04
N VAL A 28 -6.45 0.96 14.20
CA VAL A 28 -6.51 -0.19 15.11
C VAL A 28 -6.87 0.26 16.52
N ARG A 29 -6.13 1.23 17.07
CA ARG A 29 -6.26 1.62 18.48
C ARG A 29 -7.31 2.70 18.74
N ALA A 30 -7.89 3.27 17.69
CA ALA A 30 -8.92 4.31 17.81
C ALA A 30 -10.12 3.78 18.63
N PRO A 31 -10.74 4.62 19.49
CA PRO A 31 -11.85 4.18 20.36
C PRO A 31 -13.00 3.48 19.63
N GLU A 32 -13.34 3.93 18.42
CA GLU A 32 -14.38 3.34 17.56
C GLU A 32 -14.08 1.91 17.08
N PHE A 33 -12.83 1.45 17.22
CA PHE A 33 -12.38 0.12 16.81
C PHE A 33 -12.03 -0.81 17.97
N GLN A 34 -12.22 -0.38 19.23
CA GLN A 34 -11.93 -1.21 20.41
C GLN A 34 -12.70 -2.54 20.44
N GLY A 35 -13.86 -2.62 19.76
CA GLY A 35 -14.65 -3.83 19.64
C GLY A 35 -14.43 -4.63 18.36
N SER A 36 -13.41 -4.32 17.55
CA SER A 36 -13.13 -5.08 16.33
C SER A 36 -12.42 -6.40 16.64
N ASP A 37 -12.90 -7.47 16.01
CA ASP A 37 -12.27 -8.79 16.08
C ASP A 37 -11.12 -8.94 15.07
N THR A 38 -11.08 -8.12 14.02
CA THR A 38 -10.17 -8.32 12.88
C THR A 38 -9.06 -7.30 12.76
N ARG A 39 -9.23 -6.06 13.23
CA ARG A 39 -8.26 -4.98 12.96
C ARG A 39 -6.86 -5.24 13.49
N GLN A 40 -6.75 -5.67 14.75
CA GLN A 40 -5.45 -6.02 15.35
C GLN A 40 -4.81 -7.20 14.62
N VAL A 41 -5.57 -8.27 14.37
CA VAL A 41 -5.08 -9.48 13.70
C VAL A 41 -4.56 -9.15 12.29
N LEU A 42 -5.28 -8.33 11.55
CA LEU A 42 -4.86 -7.88 10.22
C LEU A 42 -3.61 -6.99 10.28
N TRP A 43 -3.52 -6.10 11.28
CA TRP A 43 -2.35 -5.26 11.48
C TRP A 43 -1.09 -6.06 11.81
N ASP A 44 -1.20 -7.03 12.71
CA ASP A 44 -0.13 -7.97 13.02
C ASP A 44 0.27 -8.78 11.76
N GLY A 45 -0.73 -9.17 10.97
CA GLY A 45 -0.53 -9.80 9.66
C GLY A 45 0.25 -8.93 8.68
N LEU A 46 -0.02 -7.62 8.62
CA LEU A 46 0.74 -6.66 7.82
C LEU A 46 2.19 -6.57 8.29
N HIS A 47 2.44 -6.46 9.60
CA HIS A 47 3.80 -6.47 10.15
C HIS A 47 4.56 -7.73 9.77
N ASN A 48 3.95 -8.91 9.95
CA ASN A 48 4.55 -10.20 9.58
C ASN A 48 4.79 -10.35 8.06
N TYR A 49 4.00 -9.65 7.23
CA TYR A 49 4.21 -9.60 5.78
C TYR A 49 5.39 -8.69 5.40
N LEU A 50 5.59 -7.59 6.14
CA LEU A 50 6.65 -6.61 5.90
C LEU A 50 7.99 -7.05 6.49
N GLU A 51 8.00 -7.80 7.59
CA GLU A 51 9.20 -8.25 8.32
C GLU A 51 10.31 -8.81 7.41
N PRO A 52 10.04 -9.69 6.41
CA PRO A 52 11.12 -10.23 5.60
C PRO A 52 11.74 -9.20 4.63
N PHE A 53 11.08 -8.06 4.37
CA PHE A 53 11.73 -6.94 3.67
C PHE A 53 12.73 -6.25 4.58
N PHE A 54 12.35 -5.96 5.83
CA PHE A 54 13.26 -5.35 6.82
C PHE A 54 14.47 -6.25 7.10
N ALA A 55 14.25 -7.56 7.24
CA ALA A 55 15.34 -8.51 7.41
C ALA A 55 16.32 -8.52 6.22
N LEU A 56 15.83 -8.28 5.00
CA LEU A 56 16.69 -8.13 3.82
C LEU A 56 17.41 -6.78 3.79
N GLU A 57 16.78 -5.71 4.28
CA GLU A 57 17.41 -4.40 4.42
C GLU A 57 18.59 -4.46 5.41
N ASP A 58 18.39 -5.10 6.56
CA ASP A 58 19.43 -5.31 7.56
C ASP A 58 20.57 -6.19 7.00
N LEU A 59 20.23 -7.31 6.37
CA LEU A 59 21.21 -8.26 5.84
C LEU A 59 22.07 -7.66 4.71
N TYR A 60 21.52 -6.73 3.93
CA TYR A 60 22.16 -6.15 2.75
C TYR A 60 22.39 -4.65 2.86
N ALA A 61 22.46 -4.12 4.08
CA ALA A 61 22.62 -2.68 4.35
C ALA A 61 23.76 -2.04 3.54
N ASP A 62 24.93 -2.68 3.50
CA ASP A 62 26.09 -2.20 2.73
C ASP A 62 25.81 -2.11 1.23
N ALA A 63 25.07 -3.08 0.67
CA ALA A 63 24.72 -3.11 -0.74
C ALA A 63 23.60 -2.14 -1.10
N LEU A 64 22.75 -1.80 -0.13
CA LEU A 64 21.66 -0.87 -0.29
C LEU A 64 22.12 0.59 -0.23
N ASP A 65 23.25 0.86 0.43
CA ASP A 65 23.87 2.20 0.46
C ASP A 65 22.84 3.27 0.91
N GLY A 66 22.21 3.00 2.06
CA GLY A 66 21.20 3.86 2.66
C GLY A 66 19.81 3.84 2.00
N ARG A 67 19.60 3.03 0.96
CA ARG A 67 18.26 2.83 0.36
C ARG A 67 17.44 1.84 1.17
N THR A 68 16.12 2.01 1.17
CA THR A 68 15.16 1.02 1.67
C THR A 68 14.52 0.29 0.48
N LEU A 69 14.20 -0.99 0.65
CA LEU A 69 13.44 -1.78 -0.31
C LEU A 69 12.02 -1.23 -0.45
N ILE A 70 11.39 -0.83 0.66
CA ILE A 70 10.05 -0.24 0.63
C ILE A 70 10.17 1.28 0.77
N HIS A 71 9.79 2.00 -0.28
CA HIS A 71 9.71 3.45 -0.26
C HIS A 71 8.50 3.92 0.56
N ARG A 72 7.30 3.38 0.27
CA ARG A 72 6.04 3.69 0.97
C ARG A 72 5.07 2.51 0.86
N VAL A 73 4.13 2.44 1.80
CA VAL A 73 2.98 1.52 1.72
C VAL A 73 1.70 2.34 1.62
N TRP A 74 0.91 2.14 0.57
CA TRP A 74 -0.42 2.73 0.49
C TRP A 74 -1.45 1.76 1.00
N LEU A 75 -2.30 2.20 1.94
CA LEU A 75 -3.38 1.40 2.49
C LEU A 75 -4.72 1.98 2.03
N GLY A 76 -5.60 1.09 1.57
CA GLY A 76 -6.94 1.45 1.10
C GLY A 76 -7.99 0.40 1.45
N GLY A 77 -9.05 0.36 0.66
CA GLY A 77 -10.09 -0.67 0.82
C GLY A 77 -10.93 -0.48 2.07
N SER A 78 -11.48 -1.58 2.60
CA SER A 78 -12.36 -1.54 3.78
C SER A 78 -11.60 -1.32 5.10
N PHE A 79 -10.29 -1.61 5.14
CA PHE A 79 -9.47 -1.37 6.32
C PHE A 79 -9.31 0.13 6.62
N VAL A 80 -9.20 0.94 5.56
CA VAL A 80 -9.18 2.41 5.62
C VAL A 80 -10.59 2.97 5.45
N SER A 81 -11.47 2.58 6.36
CA SER A 81 -12.85 3.08 6.46
C SER A 81 -13.35 2.95 7.91
N ALA A 82 -14.53 3.48 8.20
CA ALA A 82 -15.22 3.33 9.48
C ALA A 82 -15.80 1.92 9.71
N LYS A 83 -15.59 0.95 8.80
CA LYS A 83 -16.06 -0.42 8.98
C LYS A 83 -15.35 -1.08 10.16
N THR A 84 -16.07 -1.53 11.20
CA THR A 84 -15.48 -2.15 12.38
C THR A 84 -14.60 -3.36 12.02
N ASP A 85 -15.15 -4.33 11.29
CA ASP A 85 -14.44 -5.56 10.91
C ASP A 85 -14.16 -5.64 9.40
N PRO A 86 -13.03 -5.07 8.94
CA PRO A 86 -12.53 -5.28 7.59
C PRO A 86 -12.14 -6.75 7.38
N GLY A 87 -12.25 -7.22 6.14
CA GLY A 87 -11.93 -8.61 5.80
C GLY A 87 -10.45 -8.84 5.45
N ASN A 88 -9.74 -7.78 5.10
CA ASN A 88 -8.34 -7.79 4.69
C ASN A 88 -7.74 -6.37 4.71
N ILE A 89 -6.43 -6.29 4.52
CA ILE A 89 -5.71 -5.05 4.21
C ILE A 89 -5.39 -5.04 2.71
N ASP A 90 -5.95 -4.09 1.98
CA ASP A 90 -5.50 -3.79 0.63
C ASP A 90 -4.28 -2.87 0.69
N ALA A 91 -3.14 -3.33 0.17
CA ALA A 91 -1.86 -2.62 0.26
C ALA A 91 -1.17 -2.49 -1.09
N THR A 92 -0.74 -1.28 -1.46
CA THR A 92 0.20 -1.06 -2.57
C THR A 92 1.58 -0.72 -2.01
N LEU A 93 2.56 -1.59 -2.24
CA LEU A 93 3.94 -1.38 -1.83
C LEU A 93 4.70 -0.71 -2.96
N LEU A 94 5.23 0.48 -2.70
CA LEU A 94 6.15 1.18 -3.59
C LEU A 94 7.55 0.64 -3.30
N ILE A 95 8.04 -0.28 -4.14
CA ILE A 95 9.33 -0.95 -3.98
C ILE A 95 10.40 -0.16 -4.73
N ASP A 96 11.46 0.29 -4.06
CA ASP A 96 12.58 0.96 -4.72
C ASP A 96 13.29 -0.02 -5.66
N VAL A 97 13.27 0.28 -6.95
CA VAL A 97 13.76 -0.65 -7.98
C VAL A 97 15.28 -0.80 -7.93
N GLU A 98 16.02 0.21 -7.50
CA GLU A 98 17.47 0.09 -7.36
C GLU A 98 17.84 -0.72 -6.12
N ALA A 99 17.15 -0.50 -4.99
CA ALA A 99 17.31 -1.33 -3.80
C ALA A 99 16.98 -2.80 -4.10
N GLU A 100 15.86 -3.04 -4.80
CA GLU A 100 15.44 -4.38 -5.21
C GLU A 100 16.49 -5.03 -6.13
N ARG A 101 17.04 -4.30 -7.10
CA ARG A 101 18.12 -4.81 -7.97
C ARG A 101 19.38 -5.16 -7.21
N ALA A 102 19.74 -4.36 -6.21
CA ALA A 102 20.92 -4.60 -5.39
C ALA A 102 20.82 -5.92 -4.61
N VAL A 103 19.61 -6.29 -4.16
CA VAL A 103 19.36 -7.45 -3.30
C VAL A 103 18.92 -8.70 -4.08
N ARG A 104 18.21 -8.54 -5.20
CA ARG A 104 17.62 -9.64 -5.97
C ARG A 104 18.69 -10.60 -6.49
N GLY A 105 18.46 -11.90 -6.26
CA GLY A 105 19.36 -12.98 -6.67
C GLY A 105 20.40 -13.35 -5.62
N ARG A 106 20.48 -12.60 -4.52
CA ARG A 106 21.32 -12.94 -3.38
C ARG A 106 20.66 -13.98 -2.46
N PRO A 107 21.42 -14.71 -1.62
CA PRO A 107 20.85 -15.67 -0.67
C PRO A 107 19.72 -15.08 0.19
N GLY A 108 18.63 -15.81 0.39
CA GLY A 108 17.49 -15.32 1.17
C GLY A 108 16.58 -14.29 0.46
N SER A 109 16.97 -13.74 -0.70
CA SER A 109 16.18 -12.71 -1.40
C SER A 109 14.90 -13.23 -2.09
N LYS A 110 14.51 -14.49 -1.85
CA LYS A 110 13.35 -15.14 -2.50
C LYS A 110 12.05 -14.37 -2.23
N TRP A 111 11.96 -13.72 -1.07
CA TRP A 111 10.81 -12.92 -0.68
C TRP A 111 10.48 -11.81 -1.69
N LEU A 112 11.48 -11.16 -2.28
CA LEU A 112 11.30 -10.13 -3.33
C LEU A 112 10.58 -10.65 -4.57
N THR A 113 10.50 -11.96 -4.76
CA THR A 113 9.71 -12.57 -5.84
C THR A 113 8.37 -13.10 -5.32
N THR A 114 8.37 -13.79 -4.18
CA THR A 114 7.18 -14.50 -3.70
C THR A 114 6.15 -13.60 -3.01
N ALA A 115 6.56 -12.43 -2.50
CA ALA A 115 5.68 -11.51 -1.76
C ALA A 115 4.50 -10.97 -2.58
N PHE A 116 4.58 -11.04 -3.91
CA PHE A 116 3.54 -10.55 -4.83
C PHE A 116 3.03 -11.62 -5.81
N GLN A 117 3.55 -12.85 -5.74
CA GLN A 117 3.27 -13.89 -6.74
C GLN A 117 1.86 -14.50 -6.59
N SER A 118 1.33 -14.58 -5.37
CA SER A 118 -0.01 -15.15 -5.11
C SER A 118 -0.75 -14.31 -4.07
N ARG A 119 -1.66 -13.46 -4.56
CA ARG A 119 -2.53 -12.62 -3.72
C ARG A 119 -3.37 -13.46 -2.75
N ASP A 120 -3.90 -14.59 -3.20
CA ASP A 120 -4.69 -15.49 -2.34
C ASP A 120 -3.86 -16.12 -1.22
N ASN A 121 -2.60 -16.46 -1.48
CA ASN A 121 -1.71 -16.98 -0.46
C ASN A 121 -1.36 -15.91 0.58
N MET A 122 -1.05 -14.69 0.13
CA MET A 122 -0.78 -13.58 1.04
C MET A 122 -2.00 -13.23 1.89
N LEU A 123 -3.20 -13.27 1.28
CA LEU A 123 -4.45 -13.04 1.96
C LEU A 123 -4.71 -14.10 3.04
N ARG A 124 -4.55 -15.39 2.72
CA ARG A 124 -4.75 -16.46 3.71
C ARG A 124 -3.73 -16.44 4.84
N LYS A 125 -2.46 -16.13 4.54
CA LYS A 125 -1.37 -16.21 5.51
C LYS A 125 -1.27 -14.96 6.40
N TYR A 126 -1.51 -13.79 5.83
CA TYR A 126 -1.26 -12.50 6.48
C TYR A 126 -2.48 -11.59 6.53
N GLY A 127 -3.60 -11.95 5.89
CA GLY A 127 -4.74 -11.03 5.77
C GLY A 127 -4.47 -9.83 4.84
N VAL A 128 -3.36 -9.85 4.08
CA VAL A 128 -2.95 -8.75 3.21
C VAL A 128 -3.20 -9.10 1.75
N SER A 129 -3.62 -8.11 0.99
CA SER A 129 -3.81 -8.16 -0.44
C SER A 129 -2.85 -7.20 -1.13
N PRO A 130 -1.57 -7.60 -1.25
CA PRO A 130 -0.52 -6.70 -1.69
C PRO A 130 -0.48 -6.56 -3.21
N VAL A 131 -0.08 -5.38 -3.65
CA VAL A 131 0.30 -5.07 -5.03
C VAL A 131 1.63 -4.33 -5.01
N ARG A 132 2.49 -4.62 -6.00
CA ARG A 132 3.78 -3.94 -6.18
C ARG A 132 3.65 -2.79 -7.18
N VAL A 133 4.25 -1.65 -6.86
CA VAL A 133 4.60 -0.58 -7.80
C VAL A 133 6.10 -0.36 -7.73
N GLY A 134 6.79 -0.34 -8.89
CA GLY A 134 8.23 -0.08 -8.93
C GLY A 134 8.52 1.41 -8.74
N TYR A 135 8.98 1.81 -7.56
CA TYR A 135 9.35 3.19 -7.24
C TYR A 135 10.64 3.62 -7.95
N ARG A 136 10.61 4.85 -8.49
CA ARG A 136 11.74 5.54 -9.11
C ARG A 136 11.77 7.02 -8.70
N PRO A 137 12.89 7.56 -8.21
CA PRO A 137 13.04 9.00 -8.07
C PRO A 137 13.23 9.63 -9.45
N VAL A 138 12.34 10.56 -9.82
CA VAL A 138 12.37 11.24 -11.14
C VAL A 138 12.60 12.73 -10.95
N GLY A 139 13.77 13.22 -11.35
CA GLY A 139 14.16 14.63 -11.14
C GLY A 139 13.55 15.62 -12.13
N HIS A 140 12.91 15.16 -13.20
CA HIS A 140 12.46 16.00 -14.32
C HIS A 140 10.99 15.79 -14.66
N VAL A 141 10.13 15.74 -13.63
CA VAL A 141 8.71 15.35 -13.70
C VAL A 141 7.85 16.12 -14.71
N PHE A 142 8.19 17.39 -15.00
CA PHE A 142 7.45 18.23 -15.96
C PHE A 142 7.97 18.13 -17.39
N ARG A 143 8.91 17.21 -17.64
CA ARG A 143 9.53 16.96 -18.95
C ARG A 143 9.37 15.49 -19.33
N PRO A 144 8.13 15.04 -19.59
CA PRO A 144 7.85 13.62 -19.85
C PRO A 144 8.58 13.10 -21.09
N GLU A 145 9.00 13.95 -22.02
CA GLU A 145 9.86 13.59 -23.15
C GLU A 145 11.24 13.08 -22.72
N ARG A 146 11.70 13.44 -21.51
CA ARG A 146 12.99 13.00 -20.95
C ARG A 146 12.91 11.72 -20.13
N PHE A 147 11.70 11.21 -19.85
CA PHE A 147 11.55 10.01 -19.05
C PHE A 147 12.15 8.80 -19.77
N THR A 148 12.95 8.04 -19.03
CA THR A 148 13.31 6.67 -19.37
C THR A 148 12.05 5.78 -19.37
N ALA A 149 12.14 4.60 -19.99
CA ALA A 149 11.03 3.65 -20.01
C ALA A 149 10.55 3.28 -18.59
N GLU A 150 11.47 3.11 -17.64
CA GLU A 150 11.16 2.73 -16.27
C GLU A 150 10.49 3.87 -15.49
N GLU A 151 10.92 5.11 -15.71
CA GLU A 151 10.26 6.28 -15.13
C GLU A 151 8.84 6.46 -15.68
N ARG A 152 8.62 6.21 -16.98
CA ARG A 152 7.27 6.20 -17.58
C ARG A 152 6.39 5.13 -16.93
N THR A 153 6.90 3.91 -16.78
CA THR A 153 6.18 2.82 -16.13
C THR A 153 5.83 3.18 -14.69
N TYR A 154 6.78 3.71 -13.91
CA TYR A 154 6.52 4.16 -12.54
C TYR A 154 5.41 5.22 -12.50
N PHE A 155 5.48 6.26 -13.33
CA PHE A 155 4.45 7.30 -13.35
C PHE A 155 3.06 6.76 -13.74
N MET A 156 3.00 5.87 -14.73
CA MET A 156 1.77 5.21 -15.14
C MET A 156 1.19 4.35 -14.00
N GLU A 157 1.98 3.43 -13.44
CA GLU A 157 1.53 2.54 -12.36
C GLU A 157 1.12 3.32 -11.11
N ARG A 158 1.93 4.30 -10.71
CA ARG A 158 1.62 5.19 -9.57
C ARG A 158 0.31 5.94 -9.80
N GLY A 159 0.08 6.45 -11.01
CA GLY A 159 -1.15 7.15 -11.37
C GLY A 159 -2.38 6.23 -11.35
N VAL A 160 -2.26 5.02 -11.92
CA VAL A 160 -3.33 4.00 -11.89
C VAL A 160 -3.75 3.67 -10.45
N TRP A 161 -2.78 3.43 -9.56
CA TRP A 161 -3.09 3.09 -8.18
C TRP A 161 -3.57 4.27 -7.34
N ASP A 162 -3.06 5.47 -7.58
CA ASP A 162 -3.55 6.70 -6.93
C ASP A 162 -5.01 6.98 -7.28
N ASP A 163 -5.36 6.86 -8.56
CA ASP A 163 -6.73 6.98 -9.05
C ASP A 163 -7.61 5.86 -8.50
N TRP A 164 -7.18 4.60 -8.55
CA TRP A 164 -7.95 3.47 -8.03
C TRP A 164 -8.28 3.60 -6.55
N TRP A 165 -7.32 4.02 -5.72
CA TRP A 165 -7.56 4.12 -4.28
C TRP A 165 -8.58 5.18 -3.91
N GLN A 166 -8.75 6.19 -4.75
CA GLN A 166 -9.73 7.26 -4.55
C GLN A 166 -11.15 6.88 -5.00
N ARG A 167 -11.33 5.75 -5.70
CA ARG A 167 -12.64 5.30 -6.19
C ARG A 167 -13.41 4.46 -5.18
N CYS A 168 -14.73 4.48 -5.31
CA CYS A 168 -15.66 3.58 -4.62
C CYS A 168 -16.40 2.71 -5.63
N ARG A 169 -16.72 1.48 -5.23
CA ARG A 169 -17.61 0.62 -6.02
C ARG A 169 -19.03 1.18 -5.99
N LEU A 170 -19.74 1.09 -7.11
CA LEU A 170 -21.14 1.51 -7.19
C LEU A 170 -22.02 0.55 -6.37
N PRO A 171 -22.97 1.07 -5.58
CA PRO A 171 -23.89 0.24 -4.82
C PRO A 171 -24.87 -0.49 -5.75
N GLY A 172 -25.33 -1.67 -5.34
CA GLY A 172 -26.42 -2.38 -6.01
C GLY A 172 -26.08 -3.03 -7.37
N GLN A 173 -24.83 -2.95 -7.84
CA GLN A 173 -24.41 -3.62 -9.07
C GLN A 173 -23.84 -5.03 -8.77
N ALA A 174 -24.25 -5.99 -9.61
CA ALA A 174 -23.74 -7.37 -9.58
C ALA A 174 -22.27 -7.43 -10.03
N ASP A 175 -21.93 -6.68 -11.08
CA ASP A 175 -20.55 -6.42 -11.46
C ASP A 175 -20.01 -5.25 -10.63
N ARG A 176 -18.88 -5.49 -9.96
CA ARG A 176 -18.20 -4.50 -9.11
C ARG A 176 -16.87 -4.03 -9.72
N SER A 177 -16.69 -4.30 -11.01
CA SER A 177 -15.54 -3.87 -11.79
C SER A 177 -15.52 -2.34 -11.92
N PRO A 178 -14.31 -1.73 -12.06
CA PRO A 178 -14.21 -0.30 -12.35
C PRO A 178 -14.95 0.04 -13.65
N SER A 179 -15.78 1.08 -13.59
CA SER A 179 -16.50 1.67 -14.72
C SER A 179 -16.24 3.19 -14.78
N HIS A 180 -16.64 3.81 -15.90
CA HIS A 180 -16.58 5.27 -16.04
C HIS A 180 -17.40 5.99 -14.95
N GLU A 181 -18.55 5.45 -14.57
CA GLU A 181 -19.40 6.00 -13.50
C GLU A 181 -18.72 5.93 -12.12
N SER A 182 -17.94 4.86 -11.86
CA SER A 182 -17.17 4.72 -10.62
C SER A 182 -15.84 5.50 -10.62
N ALA A 183 -15.52 6.21 -11.70
CA ALA A 183 -14.21 6.85 -11.87
C ALA A 183 -14.03 8.12 -11.05
N THR A 184 -15.14 8.77 -10.65
CA THR A 184 -15.09 9.96 -9.82
C THR A 184 -14.50 9.64 -8.44
N PRO A 185 -13.48 10.39 -7.98
CA PRO A 185 -12.96 10.26 -6.61
C PRO A 185 -14.06 10.41 -5.57
N ALA A 186 -14.14 9.44 -4.65
CA ALA A 186 -15.17 9.37 -3.62
C ALA A 186 -14.62 9.11 -2.20
N ARG A 187 -13.33 8.80 -2.07
CA ARG A 187 -12.66 8.59 -0.77
C ARG A 187 -11.18 8.94 -0.82
N GLY A 188 -10.59 9.15 0.36
CA GLY A 188 -9.14 9.19 0.54
C GLY A 188 -8.54 7.84 0.95
N TYR A 189 -7.22 7.80 1.01
CA TYR A 189 -6.44 6.63 1.42
C TYR A 189 -5.15 7.05 2.15
N LEU A 190 -4.47 6.10 2.80
CA LEU A 190 -3.26 6.41 3.57
C LEU A 190 -1.99 6.08 2.77
N GLU A 191 -0.99 6.96 2.86
CA GLU A 191 0.40 6.69 2.48
C GLU A 191 1.25 6.56 3.75
N VAL A 192 1.60 5.33 4.10
CA VAL A 192 2.33 4.98 5.32
C VAL A 192 3.83 5.04 5.08
N ARG A 193 4.51 5.73 6.01
CA ARG A 193 5.96 5.81 6.16
C ARG A 193 6.38 4.76 7.19
N LEU A 194 7.23 3.82 6.76
CA LEU A 194 7.78 2.75 7.59
C LEU A 194 8.97 3.27 8.41
#